data_AF-A0A8V0YSM0-F1
#
_entry.id   AF-A0A8V0YSM0-F1
#
_cell.length_a   1.000
_cell.length_b   1.000
_cell.length_c   1.000
_cell.angle_alpha   90.00
_cell.angle_beta   90.00
_cell.angle_gamma   90.00
#
_symmetry.space_group_name_H-M   'P 1'
#
loop_
_entity.id
_entity.type
_entity.pdbx_description
1 polymer ?
#
loop_
_entity_poly.entity_id
_entity_poly.type
_entity_poly.pdbx_seq_one_letter_code
_entity_poly.pdbx_strand_id
1 'polypeptide(L)'
;MFRMIWIYQTFYFIFLFASVYSECVTQIYENTYFQGGDLTTVFTPSANYCQIVCTYHPTCLFFTYLPVTWTKDPAQRFSCYLKDSDTEMLPKVKMEGAFSGHSLKQCNIKISACSPDVYVGLDMQGVNYDVSVADSYQQCQKRCTNDKRCHFFTYAPGTYHDASFREKCFLKHTSLGTPTSIRVLDEVVSGFSLKPCQLSELDCQMDIFEHEEFSGTNVTSFFTPDTFACQTICTYFPNCLFFTFFTKEWQIESQRNLCLLKTSRSGIPEALTLRENAISGFGLLNCRRHFPACNSRTYVHMNFLGDELNVTYTKGHRACQQVCTDMIRCQFFTYFPLQEACNEERKCECHLRMSSNGSPVEIQHGPGRISGYSLRLCKKKASTVCMQHSSRNIRIIGGTDSSPGEWPWQVSLHVKLSRQRHLCGGSIISNQWILTAAHCFMSVQNPNIWRVYAGVLKQSEINENTPFFRVEEIIIHPQYNSAQTGYDIALLKLDKAMNFTDLQLPICLPSKEESSILYTDCWVIGWGYRKERGRVEDILQKVTVPLMSKEECQARYRKRRIDDKEICAGYDEGGKDACKDATELDCT
;
A
#
# COMPACT_ATOMS: atom_id res chain seq x y z
N MET A 1 72.50 2.18 34.05
CA MET A 1 71.85 2.21 35.39
C MET A 1 70.35 2.06 35.18
N PHE A 2 69.63 1.46 36.14
CA PHE A 2 68.17 1.23 36.23
C PHE A 2 67.22 2.26 35.55
N ARG A 3 65.93 2.00 35.21
CA ARG A 3 65.07 0.81 34.92
C ARG A 3 63.63 1.37 34.62
N MET A 4 62.68 0.52 34.16
CA MET A 4 61.23 0.77 33.96
C MET A 4 60.84 1.50 32.65
N ILE A 5 59.97 1.04 31.72
CA ILE A 5 58.87 0.03 31.61
C ILE A 5 57.44 0.63 31.67
N TRP A 6 56.76 0.59 30.51
CA TRP A 6 55.28 0.59 30.27
C TRP A 6 54.50 1.89 30.58
N ILE A 7 53.34 2.24 29.98
CA ILE A 7 52.35 1.53 29.13
C ILE A 7 51.55 2.60 28.29
N TYR A 8 51.14 2.29 27.04
CA TYR A 8 49.98 2.84 26.25
C TYR A 8 49.86 4.40 26.08
N GLN A 9 49.14 4.97 25.09
CA GLN A 9 48.11 4.45 24.20
C GLN A 9 48.12 5.15 22.83
N THR A 10 47.85 4.41 21.77
CA THR A 10 47.70 4.89 20.39
C THR A 10 46.41 5.71 20.20
N PHE A 11 46.51 7.00 19.85
CA PHE A 11 45.42 7.73 19.20
C PHE A 11 45.50 7.52 17.68
N TYR A 12 45.10 6.32 17.23
CA TYR A 12 44.66 6.17 15.85
C TYR A 12 43.37 6.96 15.69
N PHE A 13 43.39 8.01 14.86
CA PHE A 13 42.18 8.75 14.51
C PHE A 13 41.32 7.87 13.62
N ILE A 14 40.46 7.06 14.24
CA ILE A 14 39.45 6.28 13.54
C ILE A 14 38.45 7.29 12.97
N PHE A 15 38.61 7.64 11.70
CA PHE A 15 37.51 8.14 10.88
C PHE A 15 36.48 7.02 10.79
N LEU A 16 35.61 6.95 11.79
CA LEU A 16 34.37 6.23 11.70
C LEU A 16 33.59 6.85 10.55
N PHE A 17 33.54 6.13 9.42
CA PHE A 17 32.47 6.27 8.45
C PHE A 17 31.15 5.85 9.13
N ALA A 18 30.67 6.69 10.03
CA ALA A 18 29.26 6.74 10.35
C ALA A 18 28.58 7.15 9.05
N SER A 19 27.97 6.18 8.36
CA SER A 19 26.94 6.47 7.38
C SER A 19 25.89 7.30 8.11
N VAL A 20 25.88 8.61 7.85
CA VAL A 20 24.88 9.52 8.40
C VAL A 20 23.57 9.11 7.77
N TYR A 21 22.82 8.25 8.46
CA TYR A 21 21.45 7.96 8.12
C TYR A 21 20.73 9.30 8.13
N SER A 22 20.26 9.74 6.97
CA SER A 22 19.54 11.00 6.88
C SER A 22 18.25 10.86 7.69
N GLU A 23 18.23 11.53 8.84
CA GLU A 23 17.19 11.35 9.84
C GLU A 23 15.84 11.87 9.32
N CYS A 24 14.77 11.12 9.62
CA CYS A 24 13.42 11.56 9.29
C CYS A 24 13.07 12.87 10.01
N VAL A 25 12.98 13.97 9.26
CA VAL A 25 12.47 15.24 9.75
C VAL A 25 11.02 15.45 9.31
N THR A 26 10.08 15.23 10.23
CA THR A 26 8.66 15.57 10.03
C THR A 26 8.35 17.04 10.31
N GLN A 27 9.22 17.74 11.06
CA GLN A 27 9.02 19.12 11.49
C GLN A 27 9.00 20.11 10.31
N ILE A 28 8.02 21.01 10.32
CA ILE A 28 8.01 22.23 9.50
C ILE A 28 8.70 23.34 10.31
N TYR A 29 9.66 24.01 9.69
CA TYR A 29 10.38 25.16 10.23
C TYR A 29 9.64 26.45 9.87
N GLU A 30 9.13 27.14 10.89
CA GLU A 30 8.57 28.48 10.72
C GLU A 30 9.67 29.52 10.55
N ASN A 31 9.32 30.67 9.95
CA ASN A 31 10.20 31.81 9.71
C ASN A 31 11.55 31.45 9.03
N THR A 32 11.51 30.43 8.17
CA THR A 32 12.70 29.78 7.58
C THR A 32 12.50 29.63 6.07
N TYR A 33 13.56 29.88 5.31
CA TYR A 33 13.65 29.66 3.86
C TYR A 33 14.87 28.79 3.55
N PHE A 34 14.73 27.78 2.69
CA PHE A 34 15.86 27.00 2.16
C PHE A 34 16.44 27.68 0.92
N GLN A 35 17.68 28.13 0.98
CA GLN A 35 18.32 28.88 -0.11
C GLN A 35 18.81 27.96 -1.24
N GLY A 36 18.38 28.25 -2.47
CA GLY A 36 18.75 27.49 -3.67
C GLY A 36 18.04 26.13 -3.79
N GLY A 37 18.57 25.27 -4.66
CA GLY A 37 18.07 23.91 -4.90
C GLY A 37 16.75 23.82 -5.68
N ASP A 38 16.24 24.93 -6.22
CA ASP A 38 14.90 25.00 -6.83
C ASP A 38 14.74 24.11 -8.07
N LEU A 39 13.79 23.17 -8.00
CA LEU A 39 13.37 22.28 -9.08
C LEU A 39 12.23 22.89 -9.89
N THR A 40 11.16 23.30 -9.20
CA THR A 40 9.94 23.84 -9.79
C THR A 40 9.09 24.52 -8.71
N THR A 41 8.17 25.38 -9.13
CA THR A 41 7.21 26.06 -8.24
C THR A 41 5.80 25.60 -8.56
N VAL A 42 5.06 25.22 -7.52
CA VAL A 42 3.63 24.89 -7.58
C VAL A 42 2.86 25.75 -6.58
N PHE A 43 1.53 25.72 -6.61
CA PHE A 43 0.69 26.48 -5.68
C PHE A 43 -0.07 25.53 -4.75
N THR A 44 -0.01 25.78 -3.45
CA THR A 44 -0.60 24.89 -2.44
C THR A 44 -1.27 25.70 -1.34
N PRO A 45 -2.46 25.35 -0.86
CA PRO A 45 -3.17 26.17 0.12
C PRO A 45 -2.52 26.15 1.52
N SER A 46 -1.61 25.21 1.82
CA SER A 46 -0.90 25.11 3.09
C SER A 46 0.50 24.51 2.95
N ALA A 47 1.36 24.76 3.96
CA ALA A 47 2.68 24.13 4.06
C ALA A 47 2.61 22.60 4.17
N ASN A 48 1.57 22.07 4.85
CA ASN A 48 1.32 20.62 4.94
C ASN A 48 1.07 20.02 3.55
N TYR A 49 0.25 20.68 2.72
CA TYR A 49 0.01 20.20 1.36
C TYR A 49 1.26 20.35 0.47
N CYS A 50 2.06 21.41 0.66
CA CYS A 50 3.39 21.53 0.03
C CYS A 50 4.33 20.36 0.40
N GLN A 51 4.33 19.91 1.66
CA GLN A 51 5.07 18.72 2.08
C GLN A 51 4.57 17.44 1.41
N ILE A 52 3.26 17.27 1.24
CA ILE A 52 2.69 16.13 0.49
C ILE A 52 3.17 16.16 -0.96
N VAL A 53 3.07 17.29 -1.65
CA VAL A 53 3.52 17.43 -3.05
C VAL A 53 5.02 17.16 -3.18
N CYS A 54 5.86 17.70 -2.30
CA CYS A 54 7.30 17.38 -2.29
C CYS A 54 7.56 15.89 -2.01
N THR A 55 6.78 15.25 -1.13
CA THR A 55 6.93 13.82 -0.81
C THR A 55 6.69 12.95 -2.05
N TYR A 56 5.66 13.24 -2.84
CA TYR A 56 5.33 12.48 -4.05
C TYR A 56 6.12 12.89 -5.30
N HIS A 57 6.69 14.11 -5.35
CA HIS A 57 7.58 14.53 -6.46
C HIS A 57 8.87 13.68 -6.49
N PRO A 58 9.31 13.13 -7.63
CA PRO A 58 10.33 12.09 -7.70
C PRO A 58 11.70 12.50 -7.12
N THR A 59 12.10 13.76 -7.30
CA THR A 59 13.40 14.30 -6.87
C THR A 59 13.33 15.25 -5.66
N CYS A 60 12.14 15.68 -5.21
CA CYS A 60 12.07 16.70 -4.16
C CYS A 60 12.48 16.15 -2.80
N LEU A 61 13.44 16.79 -2.15
CA LEU A 61 13.90 16.50 -0.79
C LEU A 61 13.47 17.57 0.21
N PHE A 62 13.43 18.84 -0.21
CA PHE A 62 13.08 19.98 0.63
C PHE A 62 11.99 20.82 -0.04
N PHE A 63 11.24 21.57 0.75
CA PHE A 63 10.34 22.58 0.22
C PHE A 63 10.46 23.89 0.98
N THR A 64 10.09 24.99 0.33
CA THR A 64 9.73 26.23 1.01
C THR A 64 8.38 26.71 0.51
N TYR A 65 7.51 27.08 1.45
CA TYR A 65 6.15 27.53 1.23
C TYR A 65 6.02 28.99 1.71
N LEU A 66 5.45 29.83 0.85
CA LEU A 66 5.23 31.25 1.11
C LEU A 66 3.72 31.54 1.19
N PRO A 67 3.18 31.91 2.38
CA PRO A 67 1.77 32.20 2.56
C PRO A 67 1.38 33.53 1.91
N VAL A 68 0.07 33.81 1.90
CA VAL A 68 -0.53 35.04 1.35
C VAL A 68 0.15 36.34 1.82
N THR A 69 0.62 36.39 3.07
CA THR A 69 1.18 37.57 3.71
C THR A 69 2.56 37.97 3.19
N TRP A 70 3.26 37.07 2.51
CA TRP A 70 4.67 37.27 2.14
C TRP A 70 4.87 38.20 0.92
N THR A 71 3.96 38.16 -0.05
CA THR A 71 4.09 38.94 -1.30
C THR A 71 2.86 39.79 -1.64
N LYS A 72 3.13 41.01 -2.11
CA LYS A 72 2.11 41.88 -2.69
C LYS A 72 1.69 41.43 -4.09
N ASP A 73 2.58 40.76 -4.84
CA ASP A 73 2.27 40.18 -6.15
C ASP A 73 1.28 39.00 -6.00
N PRO A 74 0.03 39.12 -6.49
CA PRO A 74 -0.95 38.06 -6.38
C PRO A 74 -0.55 36.76 -7.11
N ALA A 75 0.33 36.82 -8.11
CA ALA A 75 0.76 35.67 -8.88
C ALA A 75 1.75 34.75 -8.12
N GLN A 76 2.38 35.25 -7.06
CA GLN A 76 3.36 34.52 -6.24
C GLN A 76 2.84 34.15 -4.83
N ARG A 77 1.53 34.36 -4.57
CA ARG A 77 0.93 33.96 -3.29
C ARG A 77 0.72 32.46 -3.25
N PHE A 78 0.89 31.87 -2.06
CA PHE A 78 0.74 30.42 -1.83
C PHE A 78 1.75 29.55 -2.61
N SER A 79 2.87 30.14 -3.05
CA SER A 79 3.91 29.43 -3.78
C SER A 79 4.63 28.40 -2.90
N CYS A 80 4.79 27.21 -3.45
CA CYS A 80 5.48 26.06 -2.90
C CYS A 80 6.65 25.72 -3.83
N TYR A 81 7.85 26.06 -3.39
CA TYR A 81 9.11 25.81 -4.08
C TYR A 81 9.59 24.42 -3.72
N LEU A 82 9.59 23.51 -4.69
CA LEU A 82 10.12 22.15 -4.55
C LEU A 82 11.63 22.18 -4.80
N LYS A 83 12.43 21.53 -3.95
CA LYS A 83 13.90 21.64 -3.97
C LYS A 83 14.61 20.30 -3.79
N ASP A 84 15.80 20.16 -4.38
CA ASP A 84 16.76 19.06 -4.20
C ASP A 84 18.15 19.62 -3.80
N SER A 85 19.05 18.74 -3.33
CA SER A 85 20.46 19.07 -3.08
C SER A 85 21.32 17.81 -3.14
N ASP A 86 22.43 17.86 -3.88
CA ASP A 86 23.40 16.75 -3.95
C ASP A 86 24.04 16.42 -2.59
N THR A 87 24.05 17.38 -1.66
CA THR A 87 24.62 17.21 -0.31
C THR A 87 23.59 16.76 0.74
N GLU A 88 22.33 16.51 0.34
CA GLU A 88 21.21 16.27 1.25
C GLU A 88 21.01 17.39 2.31
N MET A 89 21.52 18.60 2.03
CA MET A 89 21.34 19.79 2.86
C MET A 89 21.15 21.05 2.01
N LEU A 90 20.38 22.01 2.52
CA LEU A 90 20.30 23.37 1.97
C LEU A 90 20.51 24.41 3.09
N PRO A 91 21.15 25.56 2.81
CA PRO A 91 21.30 26.62 3.79
C PRO A 91 19.92 27.12 4.27
N LYS A 92 19.73 27.12 5.59
CA LYS A 92 18.55 27.71 6.25
C LYS A 92 18.81 29.18 6.50
N VAL A 93 18.02 30.06 5.88
CA VAL A 93 18.04 31.51 6.18
C VAL A 93 16.76 31.91 6.89
N LYS A 94 16.85 32.85 7.84
CA LYS A 94 15.68 33.40 8.52
C LYS A 94 14.89 34.27 7.55
N MET A 95 13.61 33.95 7.35
CA MET A 95 12.69 34.71 6.51
C MET A 95 11.31 34.70 7.18
N GLU A 96 10.89 35.85 7.71
CA GLU A 96 9.65 35.95 8.46
C GLU A 96 8.42 35.58 7.61
N GLY A 97 7.52 34.78 8.19
CA GLY A 97 6.34 34.24 7.50
C GLY A 97 6.60 33.08 6.52
N ALA A 98 7.84 32.74 6.17
CA ALA A 98 8.13 31.58 5.33
C ALA A 98 8.11 30.27 6.13
N PHE A 99 7.62 29.18 5.52
CA PHE A 99 7.63 27.85 6.10
C PHE A 99 8.48 26.91 5.25
N SER A 100 9.45 26.23 5.84
CA SER A 100 10.28 25.24 5.14
C SER A 100 10.17 23.87 5.76
N GLY A 101 10.41 22.80 4.99
CA GLY A 101 10.38 21.45 5.54
C GLY A 101 11.01 20.42 4.60
N HIS A 102 11.07 19.18 5.08
CA HIS A 102 11.62 18.04 4.35
C HIS A 102 10.50 17.20 3.75
N SER A 103 10.81 16.48 2.68
CA SER A 103 9.96 15.41 2.15
C SER A 103 9.89 14.24 3.12
N LEU A 104 8.75 13.55 3.19
CA LEU A 104 8.55 12.42 4.11
C LEU A 104 9.13 11.10 3.58
N LYS A 105 9.89 11.11 2.47
CA LYS A 105 10.46 9.92 1.82
C LYS A 105 11.39 9.11 2.75
N GLN A 106 12.08 9.76 3.69
CA GLN A 106 12.94 9.09 4.66
C GLN A 106 12.14 8.49 5.83
N CYS A 107 10.94 9.00 6.09
CA CYS A 107 10.19 8.73 7.30
C CYS A 107 9.50 7.36 7.31
N ASN A 108 9.65 6.62 8.42
CA ASN A 108 8.99 5.33 8.62
C ASN A 108 7.53 5.49 9.08
N ILE A 109 6.77 6.27 8.32
CA ILE A 109 5.35 6.59 8.54
C ILE A 109 4.55 6.24 7.29
N LYS A 110 3.24 6.01 7.42
CA LYS A 110 2.37 5.81 6.26
C LYS A 110 2.29 7.11 5.46
N ILE A 111 2.95 7.15 4.32
CA ILE A 111 2.82 8.24 3.35
C ILE A 111 1.42 8.16 2.71
N SER A 112 0.75 9.31 2.59
CA SER A 112 -0.58 9.41 1.98
C SER A 112 -0.73 10.73 1.22
N ALA A 113 -1.36 10.68 0.06
CA ALA A 113 -1.78 11.85 -0.71
C ALA A 113 -3.18 12.37 -0.31
N CYS A 114 -3.80 11.79 0.73
CA CYS A 114 -5.09 12.23 1.24
C CYS A 114 -4.96 13.60 1.94
N SER A 115 -5.77 14.56 1.50
CA SER A 115 -5.92 15.89 2.11
C SER A 115 -7.41 16.16 2.33
N PRO A 116 -7.98 15.84 3.50
CA PRO A 116 -9.39 16.10 3.79
C PRO A 116 -9.70 17.58 4.03
N ASP A 117 -8.65 18.39 4.29
CA ASP A 117 -8.75 19.80 4.62
C ASP A 117 -9.51 20.62 3.57
N VAL A 118 -10.34 21.55 4.05
CA VAL A 118 -11.04 22.56 3.27
C VAL A 118 -10.59 23.95 3.68
N TYR A 119 -10.57 24.86 2.71
CA TYR A 119 -9.93 26.16 2.80
C TYR A 119 -10.97 27.25 2.54
N VAL A 120 -11.43 27.88 3.62
CA VAL A 120 -12.35 29.02 3.59
C VAL A 120 -11.60 30.28 3.16
N GLY A 121 -12.23 31.12 2.35
CA GLY A 121 -11.64 32.37 1.86
C GLY A 121 -10.62 32.19 0.72
N LEU A 122 -10.44 30.98 0.20
CA LEU A 122 -9.50 30.68 -0.89
C LEU A 122 -10.23 30.17 -2.14
N ASP A 123 -9.92 30.75 -3.30
CA ASP A 123 -10.33 30.26 -4.62
C ASP A 123 -9.13 29.65 -5.37
N MET A 124 -9.10 28.32 -5.41
CA MET A 124 -8.06 27.54 -6.09
C MET A 124 -8.28 27.56 -7.61
N GLN A 125 -7.39 28.18 -8.39
CA GLN A 125 -7.56 28.33 -9.83
C GLN A 125 -7.19 27.06 -10.60
N GLY A 126 -7.97 26.75 -11.64
CA GLY A 126 -7.76 25.62 -12.55
C GLY A 126 -8.72 25.67 -13.73
N VAL A 127 -8.75 24.63 -14.56
CA VAL A 127 -9.73 24.53 -15.65
C VAL A 127 -11.09 24.16 -15.07
N ASN A 128 -12.02 25.11 -15.03
CA ASN A 128 -13.43 24.84 -14.70
C ASN A 128 -14.08 24.08 -15.86
N TYR A 129 -14.54 22.85 -15.63
CA TYR A 129 -15.16 22.01 -16.67
C TYR A 129 -16.58 21.52 -16.32
N ASP A 130 -16.97 21.60 -15.05
CA ASP A 130 -18.34 21.45 -14.58
C ASP A 130 -18.62 22.55 -13.54
N VAL A 131 -19.78 23.19 -13.68
CA VAL A 131 -20.29 24.22 -12.77
C VAL A 131 -21.76 23.91 -12.51
N SER A 132 -22.04 23.35 -11.34
CA SER A 132 -23.33 22.75 -11.01
C SER A 132 -23.79 23.17 -9.61
N VAL A 133 -25.11 23.16 -9.35
CA VAL A 133 -25.66 23.60 -8.05
C VAL A 133 -25.32 22.57 -6.96
N ALA A 134 -25.01 23.04 -5.75
CA ALA A 134 -24.79 22.21 -4.58
C ALA A 134 -25.28 22.89 -3.28
N ASP A 135 -25.93 22.12 -2.42
CA ASP A 135 -26.51 22.58 -1.16
C ASP A 135 -25.43 22.89 -0.09
N SER A 136 -24.21 22.40 -0.29
CA SER A 136 -23.09 22.53 0.65
C SER A 136 -21.72 22.25 0.02
N TYR A 137 -20.65 22.70 0.67
CA TYR A 137 -19.28 22.36 0.25
C TYR A 137 -19.00 20.86 0.38
N GLN A 138 -19.62 20.15 1.32
CA GLN A 138 -19.47 18.70 1.49
C GLN A 138 -20.07 17.95 0.28
N GLN A 139 -21.23 18.38 -0.20
CA GLN A 139 -21.83 17.82 -1.42
C GLN A 139 -20.97 18.13 -2.66
N CYS A 140 -20.38 19.32 -2.74
CA CYS A 140 -19.43 19.69 -3.79
C CYS A 140 -18.13 18.84 -3.74
N GLN A 141 -17.56 18.63 -2.55
CA GLN A 141 -16.40 17.77 -2.33
C GLN A 141 -16.70 16.31 -2.68
N LYS A 142 -17.89 15.81 -2.34
CA LYS A 142 -18.36 14.49 -2.75
C LYS A 142 -18.48 14.38 -4.27
N ARG A 143 -19.07 15.38 -4.94
CA ARG A 143 -19.15 15.44 -6.41
C ARG A 143 -17.76 15.44 -7.06
N CYS A 144 -16.82 16.23 -6.56
CA CYS A 144 -15.43 16.22 -7.03
C CYS A 144 -14.75 14.85 -6.80
N THR A 145 -14.95 14.25 -5.63
CA THR A 145 -14.41 12.92 -5.31
C THR A 145 -14.94 11.85 -6.28
N ASN A 146 -16.21 11.97 -6.67
CA ASN A 146 -16.92 11.04 -7.56
C ASN A 146 -16.92 11.43 -9.06
N ASP A 147 -16.17 12.45 -9.50
CA ASP A 147 -15.93 12.73 -10.92
C ASP A 147 -14.52 12.30 -11.31
N LYS A 148 -14.36 11.57 -12.42
CA LYS A 148 -13.08 10.96 -12.83
C LYS A 148 -11.94 11.99 -13.05
N ARG A 149 -12.26 13.23 -13.41
CA ARG A 149 -11.30 14.29 -13.78
C ARG A 149 -11.01 15.28 -12.64
N CYS A 150 -11.86 15.36 -11.62
CA CYS A 150 -11.73 16.42 -10.62
C CYS A 150 -10.50 16.20 -9.72
N HIS A 151 -9.64 17.22 -9.65
CA HIS A 151 -8.52 17.30 -8.71
C HIS A 151 -8.91 18.07 -7.45
N PHE A 152 -9.58 19.21 -7.63
CA PHE A 152 -10.03 20.10 -6.57
C PHE A 152 -11.27 20.87 -7.01
N PHE A 153 -11.96 21.46 -6.03
CA PHE A 153 -13.18 22.23 -6.24
C PHE A 153 -13.11 23.59 -5.55
N THR A 154 -14.01 24.48 -5.97
CA THR A 154 -14.40 25.67 -5.20
C THR A 154 -15.92 25.70 -5.09
N TYR A 155 -16.43 26.08 -3.92
CA TYR A 155 -17.84 26.20 -3.61
C TYR A 155 -18.15 27.62 -3.14
N ALA A 156 -19.16 28.24 -3.74
CA ALA A 156 -19.71 29.51 -3.29
C ALA A 156 -21.03 29.25 -2.53
N PRO A 157 -21.15 29.63 -1.25
CA PRO A 157 -22.34 29.35 -0.44
C PRO A 157 -23.54 30.18 -0.86
N GLY A 158 -24.74 29.84 -0.36
CA GLY A 158 -25.96 30.63 -0.56
C GLY A 158 -25.88 32.07 -0.03
N THR A 159 -24.93 32.38 0.86
CA THR A 159 -24.66 33.74 1.36
C THR A 159 -23.77 34.57 0.43
N TYR A 160 -23.16 33.97 -0.59
CA TYR A 160 -22.17 34.64 -1.45
C TYR A 160 -22.72 35.92 -2.08
N HIS A 161 -21.95 37.01 -2.05
CA HIS A 161 -22.40 38.33 -2.48
C HIS A 161 -23.07 38.35 -3.87
N ASP A 162 -22.46 37.73 -4.89
CA ASP A 162 -23.03 37.64 -6.24
C ASP A 162 -24.07 36.51 -6.33
N ALA A 163 -25.33 36.91 -6.58
CA ALA A 163 -26.47 35.99 -6.66
C ALA A 163 -26.40 34.96 -7.80
N SER A 164 -25.62 35.22 -8.85
CA SER A 164 -25.44 34.28 -9.98
C SER A 164 -24.53 33.08 -9.61
N PHE A 165 -23.66 33.27 -8.63
CA PHE A 165 -22.69 32.27 -8.17
C PHE A 165 -23.07 31.59 -6.85
N ARG A 166 -24.17 32.00 -6.19
CA ARG A 166 -24.68 31.31 -5.00
C ARG A 166 -24.94 29.82 -5.28
N GLU A 167 -24.58 29.00 -4.31
CA GLU A 167 -24.73 27.54 -4.32
C GLU A 167 -24.02 26.86 -5.51
N LYS A 168 -23.05 27.52 -6.17
CA LYS A 168 -22.29 26.92 -7.28
C LYS A 168 -21.09 26.12 -6.76
N CYS A 169 -21.04 24.88 -7.21
CA CYS A 169 -19.89 23.99 -7.13
C CYS A 169 -19.13 24.03 -8.46
N PHE A 170 -17.85 24.39 -8.41
CA PHE A 170 -16.95 24.44 -9.56
C PHE A 170 -15.96 23.28 -9.46
N LEU A 171 -16.03 22.31 -10.38
CA LEU A 171 -15.07 21.21 -10.46
C LEU A 171 -13.90 21.60 -11.37
N LYS A 172 -12.67 21.34 -10.90
CA LYS A 172 -11.44 21.85 -11.51
C LYS A 172 -10.37 20.77 -11.66
N HIS A 173 -9.60 20.88 -12.75
CA HIS A 173 -8.40 20.07 -12.99
C HIS A 173 -7.27 20.92 -13.59
N THR A 174 -6.04 20.40 -13.57
CA THR A 174 -4.80 21.05 -14.02
C THR A 174 -3.76 20.02 -14.44
N SER A 175 -2.73 20.39 -15.20
CA SER A 175 -1.65 19.48 -15.62
C SER A 175 -0.87 18.82 -14.46
N LEU A 176 -0.81 19.46 -13.30
CA LEU A 176 0.00 19.02 -12.15
C LEU A 176 -0.82 18.51 -10.94
N GLY A 177 -2.15 18.48 -11.00
CA GLY A 177 -2.99 18.16 -9.84
C GLY A 177 -3.15 19.32 -8.85
N THR A 178 -2.14 20.19 -8.74
CA THR A 178 -2.17 21.43 -7.94
C THR A 178 -2.86 22.58 -8.70
N PRO A 179 -3.44 23.58 -7.99
CA PRO A 179 -3.91 24.82 -8.60
C PRO A 179 -2.85 25.54 -9.43
N THR A 180 -3.28 26.28 -10.46
CA THR A 180 -2.39 27.14 -11.27
C THR A 180 -2.07 28.48 -10.60
N SER A 181 -2.91 28.88 -9.64
CA SER A 181 -2.69 29.95 -8.67
C SER A 181 -3.77 29.83 -7.57
N ILE A 182 -3.62 30.52 -6.45
CA ILE A 182 -4.62 30.56 -5.38
C ILE A 182 -4.91 32.01 -5.04
N ARG A 183 -6.19 32.40 -5.09
CA ARG A 183 -6.65 33.75 -4.78
C ARG A 183 -7.30 33.77 -3.40
N VAL A 184 -7.13 34.87 -2.68
CA VAL A 184 -8.03 35.17 -1.55
C VAL A 184 -9.32 35.72 -2.14
N LEU A 185 -10.42 35.11 -1.77
CA LEU A 185 -11.77 35.48 -2.17
C LEU A 185 -12.66 35.12 -0.99
N ASP A 186 -13.26 36.12 -0.35
CA ASP A 186 -14.06 35.90 0.85
C ASP A 186 -15.29 35.02 0.55
N GLU A 187 -15.83 34.41 1.62
CA GLU A 187 -17.04 33.57 1.61
C GLU A 187 -16.95 32.22 0.85
N VAL A 188 -16.05 32.03 -0.12
CA VAL A 188 -15.91 30.72 -0.81
C VAL A 188 -15.16 29.68 0.01
N VAL A 189 -15.36 28.40 -0.33
CA VAL A 189 -14.66 27.25 0.26
C VAL A 189 -14.07 26.40 -0.86
N SER A 190 -12.75 26.20 -0.86
CA SER A 190 -12.09 25.26 -1.79
C SER A 190 -11.56 24.03 -1.07
N GLY A 191 -11.42 22.90 -1.79
CA GLY A 191 -10.85 21.68 -1.23
C GLY A 191 -10.42 20.69 -2.31
N PHE A 192 -9.73 19.62 -1.92
CA PHE A 192 -9.28 18.57 -2.84
C PHE A 192 -10.27 17.41 -2.95
N SER A 193 -10.18 16.69 -4.08
CA SER A 193 -10.81 15.39 -4.29
C SER A 193 -10.30 14.36 -3.27
N LEU A 194 -11.21 13.61 -2.65
CA LEU A 194 -10.89 12.61 -1.62
C LEU A 194 -10.63 11.21 -2.19
N LYS A 195 -10.36 11.09 -3.50
CA LYS A 195 -9.95 9.82 -4.14
C LYS A 195 -8.75 9.18 -3.41
N PRO A 196 -7.64 9.89 -3.11
CA PRO A 196 -6.51 9.30 -2.38
C PRO A 196 -6.85 8.88 -0.94
N CYS A 197 -7.96 9.37 -0.38
CA CYS A 197 -8.49 9.00 0.93
C CYS A 197 -9.33 7.71 0.90
N GLN A 198 -9.50 7.05 -0.27
CA GLN A 198 -10.36 5.88 -0.47
C GLN A 198 -11.86 6.16 -0.22
N LEU A 199 -12.31 7.40 -0.45
CA LEU A 199 -13.71 7.83 -0.22
C LEU A 199 -14.55 7.97 -1.49
N SER A 200 -14.03 7.55 -2.64
CA SER A 200 -14.75 7.57 -3.91
C SER A 200 -15.83 6.48 -3.98
N GLU A 201 -16.92 6.79 -4.66
CA GLU A 201 -18.03 5.89 -5.01
C GLU A 201 -18.01 5.52 -6.51
N LEU A 202 -16.99 5.95 -7.26
CA LEU A 202 -16.76 5.53 -8.64
C LEU A 202 -16.28 4.09 -8.69
N ASP A 203 -16.80 3.35 -9.67
CA ASP A 203 -16.42 1.98 -9.98
C ASP A 203 -14.89 1.80 -10.16
N CYS A 204 -14.34 0.78 -9.52
CA CYS A 204 -12.91 0.50 -9.42
C CYS A 204 -12.50 -0.51 -10.50
N GLN A 205 -12.18 0.01 -11.68
CA GLN A 205 -11.80 -0.80 -12.84
C GLN A 205 -10.37 -1.35 -12.65
N MET A 206 -10.26 -2.53 -12.04
CA MET A 206 -8.97 -3.22 -11.81
C MET A 206 -8.53 -4.07 -13.00
N ASP A 207 -9.39 -4.23 -14.01
CA ASP A 207 -9.13 -5.09 -15.16
C ASP A 207 -7.91 -4.65 -15.98
N ILE A 208 -7.17 -5.66 -16.46
CA ILE A 208 -6.00 -5.52 -17.31
C ILE A 208 -6.32 -6.21 -18.64
N PHE A 209 -6.14 -5.47 -19.73
CA PHE A 209 -6.56 -5.84 -21.07
C PHE A 209 -5.33 -6.26 -21.88
N GLU A 210 -5.11 -7.56 -22.00
CA GLU A 210 -3.98 -8.12 -22.75
C GLU A 210 -4.22 -8.03 -24.27
N HIS A 211 -3.15 -7.74 -25.01
CA HIS A 211 -3.17 -7.52 -26.46
C HIS A 211 -4.09 -6.36 -26.91
N GLU A 212 -4.30 -5.36 -26.06
CA GLU A 212 -5.13 -4.18 -26.36
C GLU A 212 -4.41 -2.85 -26.12
N GLU A 213 -4.62 -1.91 -27.05
CA GLU A 213 -4.29 -0.49 -26.92
C GLU A 213 -5.57 0.34 -26.73
N PHE A 214 -5.58 1.16 -25.67
CA PHE A 214 -6.62 2.16 -25.44
C PHE A 214 -6.34 3.44 -26.24
N SER A 215 -7.36 3.93 -26.95
CA SER A 215 -7.33 5.23 -27.63
C SER A 215 -7.68 6.38 -26.67
N GLY A 216 -7.05 7.53 -26.87
CA GLY A 216 -7.25 8.74 -26.09
C GLY A 216 -6.08 9.71 -26.25
N THR A 217 -6.07 10.77 -25.44
CA THR A 217 -4.98 11.76 -25.42
C THR A 217 -3.80 11.25 -24.59
N ASN A 218 -2.63 11.10 -25.19
CA ASN A 218 -1.39 10.81 -24.48
C ASN A 218 -0.99 12.03 -23.60
N VAL A 219 -0.82 11.81 -22.30
CA VAL A 219 -0.43 12.83 -21.32
C VAL A 219 1.09 12.92 -21.21
N THR A 220 1.74 11.77 -21.07
CA THR A 220 3.20 11.60 -20.95
C THR A 220 3.56 10.12 -21.10
N SER A 221 4.85 9.78 -21.11
CA SER A 221 5.33 8.40 -21.11
C SER A 221 6.47 8.16 -20.10
N PHE A 222 6.66 6.90 -19.74
CA PHE A 222 7.70 6.41 -18.83
C PHE A 222 8.20 5.04 -19.34
N PHE A 223 9.47 4.68 -19.10
CA PHE A 223 9.87 3.27 -19.22
C PHE A 223 9.59 2.53 -17.92
N THR A 224 8.91 1.39 -18.01
CA THR A 224 8.51 0.57 -16.86
C THR A 224 8.80 -0.92 -17.11
N PRO A 225 9.22 -1.69 -16.10
CA PRO A 225 9.58 -3.09 -16.30
C PRO A 225 8.38 -4.00 -16.57
N ASP A 226 7.20 -3.67 -16.02
CA ASP A 226 5.95 -4.41 -16.19
C ASP A 226 4.72 -3.49 -16.17
N THR A 227 3.56 -4.06 -16.49
CA THR A 227 2.24 -3.41 -16.47
C THR A 227 1.87 -2.86 -15.08
N PHE A 228 2.29 -3.50 -14.00
CA PHE A 228 1.94 -3.10 -12.63
C PHE A 228 2.69 -1.84 -12.19
N ALA A 229 3.94 -1.68 -12.60
CA ALA A 229 4.69 -0.44 -12.46
C ALA A 229 4.01 0.68 -13.26
N CYS A 230 3.58 0.42 -14.50
CA CYS A 230 2.84 1.38 -15.32
C CYS A 230 1.51 1.81 -14.66
N GLN A 231 0.72 0.86 -14.15
CA GLN A 231 -0.51 1.12 -13.41
C GLN A 231 -0.26 1.93 -12.13
N THR A 232 0.81 1.62 -11.39
CA THR A 232 1.18 2.36 -10.17
C THR A 232 1.53 3.80 -10.48
N ILE A 233 2.28 4.06 -11.55
CA ILE A 233 2.58 5.42 -12.01
C ILE A 233 1.30 6.12 -12.44
N CYS A 234 0.45 5.49 -13.27
CA CYS A 234 -0.84 6.08 -13.69
C CYS A 234 -1.71 6.46 -12.48
N THR A 235 -1.81 5.57 -11.48
CA THR A 235 -2.59 5.77 -10.25
C THR A 235 -2.18 7.04 -9.48
N TYR A 236 -0.90 7.42 -9.52
CA TYR A 236 -0.38 8.59 -8.80
C TYR A 236 -0.07 9.80 -9.70
N PHE A 237 -0.24 9.67 -11.03
CA PHE A 237 -0.03 10.76 -11.96
C PHE A 237 -1.36 11.51 -12.21
N PRO A 238 -1.50 12.80 -11.81
CA PRO A 238 -2.81 13.43 -11.65
C PRO A 238 -3.77 13.34 -12.85
N ASN A 239 -3.26 13.46 -14.09
CA ASN A 239 -4.10 13.41 -15.29
C ASN A 239 -4.21 12.03 -15.95
N CYS A 240 -3.55 11.00 -15.42
CA CYS A 240 -3.69 9.65 -15.97
C CYS A 240 -4.98 9.02 -15.45
N LEU A 241 -5.87 8.66 -16.37
CA LEU A 241 -7.09 7.91 -16.06
C LEU A 241 -6.93 6.44 -16.44
N PHE A 242 -6.18 6.19 -17.51
CA PHE A 242 -5.89 4.88 -18.06
C PHE A 242 -4.57 4.90 -18.82
N PHE A 243 -4.00 3.74 -19.11
CA PHE A 243 -2.68 3.61 -19.70
C PHE A 243 -2.64 2.50 -20.77
N THR A 244 -1.60 2.53 -21.59
CA THR A 244 -1.18 1.40 -22.43
C THR A 244 0.31 1.15 -22.23
N PHE A 245 0.68 -0.07 -21.92
CA PHE A 245 2.04 -0.55 -21.74
C PHE A 245 2.44 -1.43 -22.92
N PHE A 246 3.53 -1.10 -23.61
CA PHE A 246 4.10 -1.95 -24.64
C PHE A 246 5.14 -2.89 -24.02
N THR A 247 4.98 -4.19 -24.20
CA THR A 247 5.86 -5.19 -23.56
C THR A 247 7.26 -5.23 -24.21
N LYS A 248 8.15 -6.08 -23.69
CA LYS A 248 9.48 -6.29 -24.28
C LYS A 248 9.42 -7.00 -25.64
N GLU A 249 8.33 -7.70 -25.93
CA GLU A 249 8.02 -8.37 -27.20
C GLU A 249 7.47 -7.40 -28.27
N TRP A 250 7.25 -6.12 -27.93
CA TRP A 250 6.75 -5.12 -28.87
C TRP A 250 7.68 -4.96 -30.09
N GLN A 251 7.07 -4.79 -31.27
CA GLN A 251 7.78 -4.81 -32.55
C GLN A 251 8.70 -3.60 -32.76
N ILE A 252 8.31 -2.43 -32.24
CA ILE A 252 9.11 -1.20 -32.33
C ILE A 252 10.05 -1.15 -31.13
N GLU A 253 11.34 -1.38 -31.36
CA GLU A 253 12.35 -1.50 -30.30
C GLU A 253 12.41 -0.28 -29.36
N SER A 254 12.35 0.94 -29.89
CA SER A 254 12.34 2.19 -29.10
C SER A 254 11.08 2.42 -28.26
N GLN A 255 10.06 1.57 -28.41
CA GLN A 255 8.81 1.60 -27.63
C GLN A 255 8.69 0.39 -26.68
N ARG A 256 9.64 -0.54 -26.67
CA ARG A 256 9.62 -1.65 -25.70
C ARG A 256 9.68 -1.11 -24.28
N ASN A 257 8.92 -1.71 -23.38
CA ASN A 257 8.77 -1.27 -21.99
C ASN A 257 8.21 0.16 -21.81
N LEU A 258 7.65 0.77 -22.87
CA LEU A 258 7.08 2.11 -22.78
C LEU A 258 5.65 2.06 -22.22
N CYS A 259 5.46 2.75 -21.10
CA CYS A 259 4.18 3.04 -20.48
C CYS A 259 3.66 4.39 -20.99
N LEU A 260 2.60 4.39 -21.78
CA LEU A 260 1.87 5.60 -22.18
C LEU A 260 0.76 5.89 -21.17
N LEU A 261 0.84 7.05 -20.50
CA LEU A 261 -0.24 7.54 -19.65
C LEU A 261 -1.25 8.31 -20.50
N LYS A 262 -2.53 7.98 -20.40
CA LYS A 262 -3.58 8.50 -21.27
C LYS A 262 -4.77 9.07 -20.47
N THR A 263 -5.51 9.95 -21.14
CA THR A 263 -6.72 10.61 -20.64
C THR A 263 -7.71 10.86 -21.78
N SER A 264 -8.93 11.27 -21.47
CA SER A 264 -9.93 11.64 -22.48
C SER A 264 -10.94 12.64 -21.94
N ARG A 265 -11.71 13.27 -22.85
CA ARG A 265 -12.77 14.20 -22.46
C ARG A 265 -13.91 13.52 -21.68
N SER A 266 -14.21 12.26 -22.01
CA SER A 266 -15.24 11.43 -21.37
C SER A 266 -14.80 10.77 -20.06
N GLY A 267 -13.50 10.69 -19.80
CA GLY A 267 -12.94 9.96 -18.66
C GLY A 267 -12.91 8.43 -18.85
N ILE A 268 -13.10 7.95 -20.08
CA ILE A 268 -12.95 6.54 -20.50
C ILE A 268 -12.20 6.46 -21.85
N PRO A 269 -11.55 5.34 -22.19
CA PRO A 269 -10.97 5.12 -23.51
C PRO A 269 -11.97 5.39 -24.64
N GLU A 270 -11.49 6.00 -25.72
CA GLU A 270 -12.33 6.37 -26.88
C GLU A 270 -12.59 5.16 -27.80
N ALA A 271 -11.65 4.22 -27.82
CA ALA A 271 -11.75 2.92 -28.49
C ALA A 271 -10.75 1.93 -27.88
N LEU A 272 -11.07 0.64 -27.95
CA LEU A 272 -10.18 -0.48 -27.61
C LEU A 272 -9.70 -1.08 -28.94
N THR A 273 -8.39 -1.13 -29.17
CA THR A 273 -7.81 -1.63 -30.43
C THR A 273 -6.95 -2.84 -30.15
N LEU A 274 -7.23 -3.96 -30.82
CA LEU A 274 -6.41 -5.17 -30.74
C LEU A 274 -4.98 -4.87 -31.24
N ARG A 275 -4.00 -5.00 -30.36
CA ARG A 275 -2.57 -4.73 -30.56
C ARG A 275 -1.76 -5.78 -29.80
N GLU A 276 -1.27 -6.78 -30.51
CA GLU A 276 -0.42 -7.81 -29.92
C GLU A 276 0.79 -7.18 -29.18
N ASN A 277 1.07 -7.63 -27.95
CA ASN A 277 2.13 -7.09 -27.08
C ASN A 277 1.91 -5.65 -26.58
N ALA A 278 0.69 -5.11 -26.70
CA ALA A 278 0.21 -4.01 -25.87
C ALA A 278 -0.65 -4.55 -24.72
N ILE A 279 -0.57 -3.92 -23.54
CA ILE A 279 -1.41 -4.24 -22.38
C ILE A 279 -1.97 -2.94 -21.83
N SER A 280 -3.30 -2.80 -21.74
CA SER A 280 -3.95 -1.58 -21.25
C SER A 280 -4.65 -1.79 -19.91
N GLY A 281 -4.97 -0.71 -19.21
CA GLY A 281 -5.64 -0.75 -17.91
C GLY A 281 -5.88 0.64 -17.33
N PHE A 282 -6.42 0.69 -16.12
CA PHE A 282 -6.86 1.94 -15.46
C PHE A 282 -5.99 2.32 -14.25
N GLY A 283 -5.94 3.63 -13.96
CA GLY A 283 -5.39 4.13 -12.70
C GLY A 283 -6.36 3.86 -11.54
N LEU A 284 -5.84 3.43 -10.39
CA LEU A 284 -6.66 2.88 -9.28
C LEU A 284 -6.94 3.88 -8.15
N LEU A 285 -6.80 5.18 -8.41
CA LEU A 285 -6.87 6.22 -7.37
C LEU A 285 -8.29 6.40 -6.80
N ASN A 286 -9.31 6.08 -7.60
CA ASN A 286 -10.72 6.16 -7.20
C ASN A 286 -11.21 4.91 -6.43
N CYS A 287 -10.37 3.89 -6.28
CA CYS A 287 -10.70 2.67 -5.57
C CYS A 287 -10.72 2.87 -4.04
N ARG A 288 -11.60 2.14 -3.35
CA ARG A 288 -11.68 2.12 -1.87
C ARG A 288 -10.58 1.30 -1.19
N ARG A 289 -9.63 0.77 -1.97
CA ARG A 289 -8.48 -0.02 -1.52
C ARG A 289 -7.20 0.79 -1.61
N HIS A 290 -6.33 0.68 -0.61
CA HIS A 290 -5.04 1.38 -0.61
C HIS A 290 -4.02 0.69 -1.51
N PHE A 291 -3.72 1.31 -2.66
CA PHE A 291 -2.59 0.96 -3.51
C PHE A 291 -1.40 1.86 -3.16
N PRO A 292 -0.29 1.36 -2.59
CA PRO A 292 0.85 2.21 -2.22
C PRO A 292 1.60 2.70 -3.48
N ALA A 293 2.20 3.89 -3.42
CA ALA A 293 3.08 4.43 -4.47
C ALA A 293 4.46 3.75 -4.46
N CYS A 294 4.47 2.43 -4.64
CA CYS A 294 5.59 1.55 -4.32
C CYS A 294 5.67 0.40 -5.31
N ASN A 295 6.87 0.13 -5.81
CA ASN A 295 7.19 -1.13 -6.48
C ASN A 295 8.31 -1.85 -5.73
N SER A 296 7.96 -2.89 -4.98
CA SER A 296 8.91 -3.70 -4.22
C SER A 296 9.47 -4.90 -5.00
N ARG A 297 9.09 -5.09 -6.26
CA ARG A 297 9.58 -6.20 -7.09
C ARG A 297 11.00 -5.93 -7.58
N THR A 298 11.73 -7.01 -7.83
CA THR A 298 13.05 -6.99 -8.47
C THR A 298 12.99 -7.78 -9.77
N TYR A 299 13.59 -7.25 -10.82
CA TYR A 299 13.45 -7.68 -12.20
C TYR A 299 14.74 -8.31 -12.69
N VAL A 300 14.70 -9.63 -12.85
CA VAL A 300 15.84 -10.42 -13.36
C VAL A 300 15.94 -10.24 -14.87
N HIS A 301 17.16 -10.22 -15.37
CA HIS A 301 17.54 -9.97 -16.77
C HIS A 301 17.23 -8.56 -17.30
N MET A 302 17.09 -7.59 -16.39
CA MET A 302 16.91 -6.17 -16.73
C MET A 302 18.02 -5.30 -16.13
N ASN A 303 18.40 -4.26 -16.86
CA ASN A 303 19.26 -3.16 -16.46
C ASN A 303 18.50 -1.84 -16.62
N PHE A 304 18.25 -1.15 -15.52
CA PHE A 304 17.63 0.17 -15.53
C PHE A 304 18.70 1.24 -15.73
N LEU A 305 18.63 1.97 -16.84
CA LEU A 305 19.51 3.10 -17.11
C LEU A 305 18.95 4.39 -16.49
N GLY A 306 19.87 5.28 -16.12
CA GLY A 306 19.61 6.57 -15.47
C GLY A 306 20.94 7.18 -15.02
N ASP A 307 20.86 8.35 -14.39
CA ASP A 307 22.02 9.04 -13.83
C ASP A 307 22.60 8.23 -12.67
N GLU A 308 23.92 8.02 -12.69
CA GLU A 308 24.61 7.19 -11.70
C GLU A 308 25.01 8.02 -10.47
N LEU A 309 24.42 7.68 -9.32
CA LEU A 309 24.69 8.34 -8.04
C LEU A 309 25.93 7.76 -7.35
N ASN A 310 26.04 6.42 -7.34
CA ASN A 310 27.14 5.71 -6.70
C ASN A 310 27.18 4.24 -7.16
N VAL A 311 28.35 3.62 -7.08
CA VAL A 311 28.54 2.17 -7.26
C VAL A 311 29.07 1.59 -5.96
N THR A 312 28.37 0.59 -5.43
CA THR A 312 28.70 -0.04 -4.14
C THR A 312 28.79 -1.56 -4.28
N TYR A 313 29.46 -2.25 -3.34
CA TYR A 313 29.59 -3.70 -3.37
C TYR A 313 28.68 -4.34 -2.30
N THR A 314 27.69 -5.14 -2.73
CA THR A 314 26.66 -5.71 -1.84
C THR A 314 26.55 -7.23 -1.97
N LYS A 315 26.09 -7.90 -0.91
CA LYS A 315 25.81 -9.35 -0.92
C LYS A 315 24.39 -9.62 -1.45
N GLY A 316 24.23 -9.51 -2.77
CA GLY A 316 22.97 -9.81 -3.46
C GLY A 316 22.02 -8.61 -3.64
N HIS A 317 21.21 -8.69 -4.69
CA HIS A 317 20.21 -7.69 -5.10
C HIS A 317 19.33 -7.09 -3.98
N ARG A 318 18.95 -7.86 -2.94
CA ARG A 318 18.16 -7.33 -1.81
C ARG A 318 18.95 -6.37 -0.93
N ALA A 319 20.24 -6.63 -0.71
CA ALA A 319 21.12 -5.69 -0.02
C ALA A 319 21.33 -4.43 -0.89
N CYS A 320 21.44 -4.58 -2.21
CA CYS A 320 21.47 -3.45 -3.14
C CYS A 320 20.19 -2.59 -3.08
N GLN A 321 19.01 -3.22 -3.05
CA GLN A 321 17.73 -2.54 -2.87
C GLN A 321 17.66 -1.78 -1.54
N GLN A 322 18.18 -2.35 -0.46
CA GLN A 322 18.23 -1.68 0.84
C GLN A 322 19.16 -0.46 0.80
N VAL A 323 20.36 -0.57 0.21
CA VAL A 323 21.27 0.58 0.03
C VAL A 323 20.61 1.69 -0.82
N CYS A 324 19.88 1.36 -1.87
CA CYS A 324 19.08 2.33 -2.64
C CYS A 324 17.85 2.88 -1.88
N THR A 325 17.40 2.19 -0.83
CA THR A 325 16.31 2.66 0.04
C THR A 325 16.81 3.63 1.10
N ASP A 326 18.04 3.43 1.57
CA ASP A 326 18.67 4.25 2.61
C ASP A 326 19.36 5.49 2.02
N MET A 327 19.91 5.42 0.80
CA MET A 327 20.36 6.59 0.04
C MET A 327 19.16 7.34 -0.57
N ILE A 328 18.78 8.49 -0.01
CA ILE A 328 17.47 9.07 -0.32
C ILE A 328 17.29 9.51 -1.78
N ARG A 329 18.37 9.93 -2.45
CA ARG A 329 18.33 10.34 -3.85
C ARG A 329 18.20 9.16 -4.81
N CYS A 330 18.56 7.94 -4.38
CA CYS A 330 18.39 6.75 -5.19
C CYS A 330 16.91 6.45 -5.42
N GLN A 331 16.54 6.26 -6.68
CA GLN A 331 15.18 5.97 -7.11
C GLN A 331 15.06 4.51 -7.55
N PHE A 332 16.11 4.00 -8.20
CA PHE A 332 16.20 2.64 -8.69
C PHE A 332 17.67 2.18 -8.76
N PHE A 333 17.88 0.88 -8.91
CA PHE A 333 19.21 0.27 -8.92
C PHE A 333 19.32 -0.84 -9.97
N THR A 334 20.56 -1.16 -10.36
CA THR A 334 20.92 -2.41 -11.05
C THR A 334 22.02 -3.12 -10.26
N TYR A 335 21.81 -4.40 -9.94
CA TYR A 335 22.77 -5.31 -9.33
C TYR A 335 23.35 -6.28 -10.37
N PHE A 336 24.66 -6.47 -10.35
CA PHE A 336 25.42 -7.27 -11.32
C PHE A 336 26.01 -8.53 -10.65
N PRO A 337 25.28 -9.66 -10.61
CA PRO A 337 25.75 -10.92 -10.00
C PRO A 337 26.86 -11.67 -10.74
N LEU A 338 27.36 -11.18 -11.88
CA LEU A 338 28.42 -11.86 -12.65
C LEU A 338 29.76 -11.78 -11.91
N GLN A 339 30.54 -12.86 -11.92
CA GLN A 339 31.75 -13.00 -11.11
C GLN A 339 32.82 -11.93 -11.40
N GLU A 340 32.87 -11.40 -12.62
CA GLU A 340 33.74 -10.29 -13.03
C GLU A 340 33.39 -8.96 -12.33
N ALA A 341 32.14 -8.78 -11.94
CA ALA A 341 31.63 -7.62 -11.20
C ALA A 341 31.54 -7.89 -9.68
N CYS A 342 32.21 -8.95 -9.19
CA CYS A 342 32.25 -9.34 -7.77
C CYS A 342 33.67 -9.23 -7.21
N ASN A 343 33.79 -8.67 -6.00
CA ASN A 343 35.05 -8.62 -5.27
C ASN A 343 35.37 -9.94 -4.55
N GLU A 344 36.57 -10.02 -3.97
CA GLU A 344 37.08 -11.21 -3.26
C GLU A 344 36.16 -11.69 -2.11
N GLU A 345 35.40 -10.78 -1.49
CA GLU A 345 34.42 -11.12 -0.43
C GLU A 345 33.08 -11.66 -0.96
N ARG A 346 32.96 -11.89 -2.27
CA ARG A 346 31.71 -12.23 -2.99
C ARG A 346 30.60 -11.18 -2.81
N LYS A 347 30.97 -9.91 -2.67
CA LYS A 347 30.06 -8.77 -2.84
C LYS A 347 30.15 -8.31 -4.29
N CYS A 348 29.04 -8.03 -4.94
CA CYS A 348 29.01 -7.62 -6.34
C CYS A 348 28.42 -6.23 -6.54
N GLU A 349 28.68 -5.65 -7.70
CA GLU A 349 28.35 -4.27 -8.04
C GLU A 349 26.85 -3.99 -7.95
N CYS A 350 26.56 -2.88 -7.28
CA CYS A 350 25.25 -2.32 -7.03
C CYS A 350 25.29 -0.86 -7.46
N HIS A 351 24.76 -0.60 -8.64
CA HIS A 351 24.67 0.74 -9.22
C HIS A 351 23.40 1.41 -8.71
N LEU A 352 23.57 2.51 -7.98
CA LEU A 352 22.50 3.32 -7.43
C LEU A 352 22.21 4.46 -8.42
N ARG A 353 20.95 4.61 -8.85
CA ARG A 353 20.58 5.49 -9.97
C ARG A 353 19.33 6.31 -9.70
N MET A 354 19.22 7.39 -10.46
CA MET A 354 18.04 8.25 -10.50
C MET A 354 17.75 8.77 -11.91
N SER A 355 16.62 9.47 -12.05
CA SER A 355 16.27 10.29 -13.19
C SER A 355 15.45 11.49 -12.73
N SER A 356 15.13 12.40 -13.64
CA SER A 356 14.23 13.54 -13.38
C SER A 356 12.80 13.12 -13.02
N ASN A 357 12.33 11.95 -13.46
CA ASN A 357 10.93 11.55 -13.38
C ASN A 357 10.64 10.34 -12.45
N GLY A 358 11.65 9.72 -11.84
CA GLY A 358 11.48 8.58 -10.93
C GLY A 358 11.61 7.20 -11.59
N SER A 359 11.66 7.14 -12.92
CA SER A 359 11.70 5.91 -13.72
C SER A 359 12.98 5.82 -14.55
N PRO A 360 13.38 4.62 -15.00
CA PRO A 360 14.52 4.45 -15.90
C PRO A 360 14.35 5.28 -17.17
N VAL A 361 15.46 5.80 -17.71
CA VAL A 361 15.46 6.48 -19.02
C VAL A 361 15.43 5.49 -20.19
N GLU A 362 15.85 4.24 -19.93
CA GLU A 362 15.84 3.10 -20.83
C GLU A 362 15.88 1.81 -19.98
N ILE A 363 15.27 0.72 -20.46
CA ILE A 363 15.36 -0.61 -19.83
C ILE A 363 16.00 -1.58 -20.82
N GLN A 364 17.23 -1.98 -20.53
CA GLN A 364 17.98 -2.94 -21.34
C GLN A 364 17.78 -4.36 -20.82
N HIS A 365 17.46 -5.28 -21.73
CA HIS A 365 17.34 -6.70 -21.43
C HIS A 365 18.70 -7.38 -21.63
N GLY A 366 19.12 -8.19 -20.66
CA GLY A 366 20.41 -8.90 -20.75
C GLY A 366 20.61 -9.93 -19.64
N PRO A 367 21.32 -11.04 -19.90
CA PRO A 367 21.54 -12.09 -18.92
C PRO A 367 22.31 -11.57 -17.69
N GLY A 368 22.05 -12.17 -16.53
CA GLY A 368 22.84 -11.90 -15.32
C GLY A 368 22.80 -10.47 -14.75
N ARG A 369 21.71 -9.70 -14.95
CA ARG A 369 21.48 -8.39 -14.31
C ARG A 369 20.16 -8.41 -13.52
N ILE A 370 20.08 -7.70 -12.39
CA ILE A 370 18.85 -7.64 -11.56
C ILE A 370 18.59 -6.19 -11.17
N SER A 371 17.48 -5.61 -11.65
CA SER A 371 17.09 -4.23 -11.34
C SER A 371 15.93 -4.14 -10.36
N GLY A 372 15.69 -2.97 -9.77
CA GLY A 372 14.53 -2.72 -8.91
C GLY A 372 14.43 -1.27 -8.48
N TYR A 373 13.37 -0.92 -7.75
CA TYR A 373 13.14 0.42 -7.23
C TYR A 373 13.51 0.55 -5.75
N SER A 374 13.80 1.78 -5.33
CA SER A 374 13.95 2.18 -3.92
C SER A 374 12.64 1.98 -3.16
N LEU A 375 12.72 1.41 -1.94
CA LEU A 375 11.56 1.18 -1.09
C LEU A 375 11.18 2.40 -0.24
N ARG A 376 11.76 3.59 -0.50
CA ARG A 376 11.54 4.82 0.26
C ARG A 376 10.06 5.26 0.34
N LEU A 377 9.26 4.99 -0.70
CA LEU A 377 7.81 5.24 -0.73
C LEU A 377 6.97 4.02 -0.32
N CYS A 378 7.59 2.87 -0.08
CA CYS A 378 6.93 1.65 0.40
C CYS A 378 6.72 1.64 1.93
N LYS A 379 7.21 2.66 2.65
CA LYS A 379 7.22 2.71 4.11
C LYS A 379 5.78 2.72 4.66
N LYS A 380 5.41 1.61 5.30
CA LYS A 380 4.16 1.46 6.05
C LYS A 380 4.42 1.90 7.49
N LYS A 381 3.46 2.61 8.10
CA LYS A 381 3.42 2.70 9.56
C LYS A 381 3.39 1.28 10.12
N ALA A 382 4.13 1.01 11.20
CA ALA A 382 3.93 -0.18 12.00
C ALA A 382 2.53 -0.10 12.67
N SER A 383 1.53 -0.63 11.97
CA SER A 383 0.18 -1.07 12.40
C SER A 383 -0.91 -0.70 11.37
N THR A 384 -1.89 -1.62 11.22
CA THR A 384 -3.12 -1.54 10.41
C THR A 384 -2.94 -1.20 8.92
N VAL A 385 -2.78 -2.20 8.07
CA VAL A 385 -3.88 -2.90 7.36
C VAL A 385 -3.36 -4.29 6.97
N CYS A 386 -4.25 -5.26 7.04
CA CYS A 386 -4.08 -6.69 6.81
C CYS A 386 -3.25 -7.15 5.60
N MET A 387 -2.75 -8.39 5.66
CA MET A 387 -2.15 -9.08 4.53
C MET A 387 -3.22 -9.65 3.59
N GLN A 388 -3.14 -9.26 2.32
CA GLN A 388 -3.61 -10.07 1.19
C GLN A 388 -2.42 -10.91 0.73
N HIS A 389 -2.59 -12.23 0.66
CA HIS A 389 -1.50 -13.16 0.35
C HIS A 389 -0.95 -12.91 -1.05
N SER A 390 0.30 -12.45 -1.16
CA SER A 390 1.00 -12.31 -2.44
C SER A 390 1.64 -13.64 -2.83
N SER A 391 1.35 -14.15 -4.02
CA SER A 391 1.75 -15.48 -4.47
C SER A 391 3.23 -15.82 -4.24
N ARG A 392 3.49 -16.76 -3.35
CA ARG A 392 4.72 -17.56 -3.34
C ARG A 392 4.44 -18.85 -4.11
N ASN A 393 5.17 -19.07 -5.19
CA ASN A 393 5.02 -20.26 -6.04
C ASN A 393 5.30 -21.56 -5.25
N ILE A 394 4.26 -22.35 -4.95
CA ILE A 394 4.38 -23.73 -4.42
C ILE A 394 3.28 -24.59 -5.06
N ARG A 395 3.61 -25.81 -5.50
CA ARG A 395 2.67 -26.75 -6.13
C ARG A 395 1.92 -27.65 -5.12
N ILE A 396 0.64 -27.87 -5.42
CA ILE A 396 -0.28 -28.97 -4.99
C ILE A 396 0.41 -30.36 -4.84
N ILE A 397 -0.03 -31.34 -4.02
CA ILE A 397 -1.39 -31.76 -3.57
C ILE A 397 -1.37 -32.27 -2.09
N GLY A 398 -2.49 -32.24 -1.36
CA GLY A 398 -2.83 -33.31 -0.38
C GLY A 398 -2.87 -32.97 1.13
N GLY A 399 -2.86 -31.69 1.49
CA GLY A 399 -2.65 -31.27 2.89
C GLY A 399 -1.16 -31.33 3.24
N THR A 400 -0.57 -30.19 3.61
CA THR A 400 0.88 -30.08 3.84
C THR A 400 1.20 -29.29 5.09
N ASP A 401 2.37 -29.56 5.66
CA ASP A 401 2.90 -28.78 6.78
C ASP A 401 3.18 -27.33 6.32
N SER A 402 2.78 -26.37 7.16
CA SER A 402 3.05 -24.94 6.94
C SER A 402 4.46 -24.57 7.39
N SER A 403 4.95 -23.41 6.93
CA SER A 403 6.20 -22.81 7.39
C SER A 403 5.97 -21.71 8.44
N PRO A 404 6.97 -21.37 9.29
CA PRO A 404 6.87 -20.24 10.21
C PRO A 404 6.55 -18.94 9.46
N GLY A 405 5.56 -18.19 9.95
CA GLY A 405 5.15 -16.92 9.35
C GLY A 405 4.45 -17.04 7.98
N GLU A 406 4.09 -18.24 7.53
CA GLU A 406 3.34 -18.42 6.28
C GLU A 406 1.89 -17.93 6.42
N TRP A 407 1.26 -18.20 7.57
CA TRP A 407 -0.13 -17.84 7.87
C TRP A 407 -0.23 -17.01 9.17
N PRO A 408 0.36 -15.81 9.23
CA PRO A 408 0.57 -15.08 10.49
C PRO A 408 -0.71 -14.50 11.10
N TRP A 409 -1.86 -14.61 10.43
CA TRP A 409 -3.17 -14.32 11.05
C TRP A 409 -3.73 -15.48 11.85
N GLN A 410 -3.24 -16.71 11.64
CA GLN A 410 -3.74 -17.89 12.32
C GLN A 410 -3.40 -17.82 13.81
N VAL A 411 -4.41 -18.03 14.65
CA VAL A 411 -4.23 -18.24 16.09
C VAL A 411 -4.75 -19.60 16.53
N SER A 412 -4.14 -20.11 17.60
CA SER A 412 -4.57 -21.30 18.32
C SER A 412 -5.34 -20.85 19.57
N LEU A 413 -6.62 -21.18 19.65
CA LEU A 413 -7.49 -20.88 20.78
C LEU A 413 -7.48 -22.06 21.75
N HIS A 414 -6.98 -21.83 22.96
CA HIS A 414 -6.88 -22.84 24.01
C HIS A 414 -7.80 -22.51 25.18
N VAL A 415 -8.28 -23.55 25.85
CA VAL A 415 -8.94 -23.45 27.16
C VAL A 415 -8.05 -24.08 28.23
N LYS A 416 -7.93 -23.42 29.40
CA LYS A 416 -7.34 -24.01 30.61
C LYS A 416 -8.42 -24.30 31.65
N LEU A 417 -8.72 -25.59 31.78
CA LEU A 417 -9.40 -26.16 32.93
C LEU A 417 -8.33 -26.92 33.74
N SER A 418 -8.53 -28.22 33.99
CA SER A 418 -7.53 -29.10 34.64
C SER A 418 -6.25 -29.30 33.80
N ARG A 419 -6.36 -29.24 32.47
CA ARG A 419 -5.24 -29.19 31.52
C ARG A 419 -5.50 -28.11 30.48
N GLN A 420 -4.43 -27.58 29.90
CA GLN A 420 -4.51 -26.72 28.72
C GLN A 420 -4.66 -27.58 27.47
N ARG A 421 -5.63 -27.26 26.60
CA ARG A 421 -5.79 -27.92 25.29
C ARG A 421 -6.20 -26.92 24.22
N HIS A 422 -5.78 -27.16 22.98
CA HIS A 422 -6.35 -26.54 21.79
C HIS A 422 -7.84 -26.89 21.71
N LEU A 423 -8.68 -25.94 21.29
CA LEU A 423 -10.10 -26.16 20.98
C LEU A 423 -10.51 -25.61 19.62
N CYS A 424 -9.97 -24.48 19.18
CA CYS A 424 -10.39 -23.83 17.94
C CYS A 424 -9.25 -23.07 17.25
N GLY A 425 -9.39 -22.87 15.95
CA GLY A 425 -8.67 -21.82 15.23
C GLY A 425 -9.35 -20.45 15.38
N GLY A 426 -8.62 -19.41 15.00
CA GLY A 426 -9.17 -18.08 14.79
C GLY A 426 -8.24 -17.26 13.90
N SER A 427 -8.71 -16.10 13.47
CA SER A 427 -7.99 -15.18 12.59
C SER A 427 -7.81 -13.82 13.24
N ILE A 428 -6.58 -13.32 13.33
CA ILE A 428 -6.29 -11.93 13.71
C ILE A 428 -6.88 -11.03 12.62
N ILE A 429 -7.77 -10.11 12.99
CA ILE A 429 -8.33 -9.10 12.05
C ILE A 429 -7.88 -7.68 12.40
N SER A 430 -7.40 -7.46 13.62
CA SER A 430 -6.69 -6.24 14.04
C SER A 430 -5.80 -6.52 15.25
N ASN A 431 -5.18 -5.48 15.82
CA ASN A 431 -4.27 -5.63 16.97
C ASN A 431 -4.98 -6.02 18.27
N GLN A 432 -6.31 -5.91 18.38
CA GLN A 432 -7.07 -6.34 19.57
C GLN A 432 -8.26 -7.26 19.27
N TRP A 433 -8.44 -7.69 18.02
CA TRP A 433 -9.61 -8.47 17.61
C TRP A 433 -9.23 -9.74 16.86
N ILE A 434 -9.74 -10.87 17.36
CA ILE A 434 -9.74 -12.17 16.69
C ILE A 434 -11.16 -12.46 16.19
N LEU A 435 -11.28 -12.92 14.96
CA LEU A 435 -12.50 -13.49 14.39
C LEU A 435 -12.46 -15.02 14.45
N THR A 436 -13.55 -15.65 14.85
CA THR A 436 -13.68 -17.12 14.97
C THR A 436 -15.16 -17.53 14.94
N ALA A 437 -15.45 -18.82 15.10
CA ALA A 437 -16.80 -19.36 15.10
C ALA A 437 -17.48 -19.23 16.47
N ALA A 438 -18.80 -19.08 16.50
CA ALA A 438 -19.60 -19.01 17.73
C ALA A 438 -19.70 -20.38 18.44
N HIS A 439 -19.77 -21.48 17.69
CA HIS A 439 -19.88 -22.84 18.24
C HIS A 439 -18.73 -23.18 19.20
N CYS A 440 -17.54 -22.57 19.01
CA CYS A 440 -16.37 -22.71 19.88
C CYS A 440 -16.64 -22.40 21.36
N PHE A 441 -17.63 -21.53 21.65
CA PHE A 441 -17.87 -20.99 22.98
C PHE A 441 -19.11 -21.57 23.65
N MET A 442 -19.93 -22.38 22.96
CA MET A 442 -21.21 -22.86 23.48
C MET A 442 -21.11 -23.64 24.79
N SER A 443 -20.05 -24.43 24.96
CA SER A 443 -19.80 -25.16 26.21
C SER A 443 -19.01 -24.35 27.25
N VAL A 444 -18.35 -23.25 26.86
CA VAL A 444 -17.34 -22.55 27.67
C VAL A 444 -17.29 -21.04 27.34
N GLN A 445 -18.17 -20.25 27.95
CA GLN A 445 -18.29 -18.81 27.67
C GLN A 445 -17.48 -17.88 28.62
N ASN A 446 -16.77 -18.40 29.63
CA ASN A 446 -15.98 -17.56 30.53
C ASN A 446 -14.66 -17.09 29.87
N PRO A 447 -14.46 -15.79 29.57
CA PRO A 447 -13.27 -15.31 28.87
C PRO A 447 -11.96 -15.60 29.62
N ASN A 448 -11.98 -15.64 30.95
CA ASN A 448 -10.78 -15.76 31.80
C ASN A 448 -10.01 -17.09 31.63
N ILE A 449 -10.64 -18.13 31.10
CA ILE A 449 -10.03 -19.44 30.88
C ILE A 449 -9.58 -19.68 29.43
N TRP A 450 -9.87 -18.73 28.53
CA TRP A 450 -9.40 -18.75 27.14
C TRP A 450 -8.01 -18.12 27.02
N ARG A 451 -7.20 -18.68 26.11
CA ARG A 451 -5.90 -18.15 25.69
C ARG A 451 -5.81 -18.12 24.18
N VAL A 452 -5.30 -17.02 23.67
CA VAL A 452 -4.99 -16.85 22.25
C VAL A 452 -3.47 -16.92 22.08
N TYR A 453 -3.01 -17.94 21.36
CA TYR A 453 -1.62 -18.09 20.95
C TYR A 453 -1.48 -17.70 19.48
N ALA A 454 -0.58 -16.76 19.19
CA ALA A 454 -0.28 -16.26 17.84
C ALA A 454 1.17 -16.57 17.48
N GLY A 455 1.48 -16.66 16.17
CA GLY A 455 2.84 -16.95 15.69
C GLY A 455 3.38 -18.34 16.05
N VAL A 456 2.51 -19.28 16.43
CA VAL A 456 2.85 -20.68 16.71
C VAL A 456 2.81 -21.50 15.43
N LEU A 457 3.79 -22.36 15.21
CA LEU A 457 3.74 -23.37 14.15
C LEU A 457 3.29 -24.72 14.70
N LYS A 458 3.79 -25.12 15.87
CA LYS A 458 3.52 -26.44 16.47
C LYS A 458 2.80 -26.37 17.81
N GLN A 459 1.84 -27.25 18.03
CA GLN A 459 1.19 -27.39 19.34
C GLN A 459 2.19 -27.76 20.44
N SER A 460 3.21 -28.56 20.10
CA SER A 460 4.33 -28.94 20.98
C SER A 460 5.25 -27.78 21.39
N GLU A 461 5.22 -26.63 20.71
CA GLU A 461 5.95 -25.42 21.12
C GLU A 461 5.27 -24.70 22.31
N ILE A 462 3.99 -24.99 22.57
CA ILE A 462 3.20 -24.34 23.62
C ILE A 462 3.43 -25.03 24.97
N ASN A 463 4.16 -24.34 25.84
CA ASN A 463 4.45 -24.73 27.22
C ASN A 463 3.98 -23.65 28.23
N GLU A 464 4.26 -23.84 29.52
CA GLU A 464 3.78 -22.93 30.57
C GLU A 464 4.37 -21.51 30.49
N ASN A 465 5.54 -21.36 29.87
CA ASN A 465 6.21 -20.06 29.67
C ASN A 465 5.87 -19.40 28.33
N THR A 466 5.15 -20.09 27.42
CA THR A 466 4.79 -19.53 26.12
C THR A 466 3.83 -18.34 26.30
N PRO A 467 4.14 -17.14 25.78
CA PRO A 467 3.28 -15.97 25.92
C PRO A 467 1.95 -16.17 25.20
N PHE A 468 0.88 -15.61 25.77
CA PHE A 468 -0.48 -15.65 25.23
C PHE A 468 -1.21 -14.34 25.51
N PHE A 469 -2.20 -14.02 24.69
CA PHE A 469 -3.15 -12.95 24.95
C PHE A 469 -4.34 -13.52 25.74
N ARG A 470 -4.86 -12.76 26.70
CA ARG A 470 -6.12 -13.12 27.39
C ARG A 470 -7.28 -12.56 26.59
N VAL A 471 -8.43 -13.20 26.73
CA VAL A 471 -9.67 -12.65 26.22
C VAL A 471 -10.26 -11.73 27.30
N GLU A 472 -10.57 -10.49 26.91
CA GLU A 472 -11.34 -9.53 27.72
C GLU A 472 -12.83 -9.81 27.57
N GLU A 473 -13.29 -10.02 26.33
CA GLU A 473 -14.70 -10.12 25.96
C GLU A 473 -14.89 -11.15 24.83
N ILE A 474 -15.97 -11.94 24.91
CA ILE A 474 -16.43 -12.85 23.86
C ILE A 474 -17.77 -12.32 23.35
N ILE A 475 -17.80 -11.86 22.10
CA ILE A 475 -19.00 -11.32 21.47
C ILE A 475 -19.51 -12.36 20.48
N ILE A 476 -20.52 -13.13 20.89
CA ILE A 476 -21.24 -14.08 20.02
C ILE A 476 -22.35 -13.32 19.28
N HIS A 477 -22.59 -13.65 18.00
CA HIS A 477 -23.68 -13.03 17.25
C HIS A 477 -25.05 -13.27 17.92
N PRO A 478 -25.88 -12.25 18.16
CA PRO A 478 -27.09 -12.38 18.99
C PRO A 478 -28.20 -13.26 18.37
N GLN A 479 -28.08 -13.60 17.09
CA GLN A 479 -29.00 -14.50 16.38
C GLN A 479 -28.47 -15.94 16.24
N TYR A 480 -27.27 -16.24 16.77
CA TYR A 480 -26.72 -17.58 16.75
C TYR A 480 -27.49 -18.50 17.71
N ASN A 481 -27.82 -19.72 17.25
CA ASN A 481 -28.50 -20.74 18.03
C ASN A 481 -27.79 -22.09 17.86
N SER A 482 -27.57 -22.51 16.62
CA SER A 482 -26.67 -23.62 16.28
C SER A 482 -25.91 -23.34 14.98
N ALA A 483 -24.82 -24.07 14.74
CA ALA A 483 -24.06 -23.98 13.48
C ALA A 483 -24.91 -24.29 12.23
N GLN A 484 -26.06 -24.96 12.40
CA GLN A 484 -27.00 -25.26 11.33
C GLN A 484 -27.99 -24.11 11.03
N THR A 485 -28.14 -23.12 11.92
CA THR A 485 -29.04 -21.96 11.72
C THR A 485 -28.32 -20.71 11.18
N GLY A 486 -27.06 -20.85 10.77
CA GLY A 486 -26.21 -19.74 10.35
C GLY A 486 -25.76 -18.86 11.53
N TYR A 487 -25.18 -17.70 11.20
CA TYR A 487 -24.62 -16.75 12.18
C TYR A 487 -23.53 -17.33 13.10
N ASP A 488 -22.81 -18.38 12.66
CA ASP A 488 -21.72 -19.02 13.42
C ASP A 488 -20.44 -18.16 13.44
N ILE A 489 -20.54 -16.99 14.09
CA ILE A 489 -19.51 -15.95 14.10
C ILE A 489 -19.38 -15.34 15.50
N ALA A 490 -18.15 -15.23 15.98
CA ALA A 490 -17.81 -14.60 17.23
C ALA A 490 -16.53 -13.75 17.12
N LEU A 491 -16.49 -12.67 17.88
CA LEU A 491 -15.32 -11.82 18.06
C LEU A 491 -14.74 -11.99 19.45
N LEU A 492 -13.41 -12.11 19.54
CA LEU A 492 -12.68 -12.04 20.81
C LEU A 492 -11.95 -10.72 20.88
N LYS A 493 -12.23 -9.96 21.94
CA LYS A 493 -11.46 -8.77 22.31
C LYS A 493 -10.28 -9.19 23.18
N LEU A 494 -9.07 -8.77 22.83
CA LEU A 494 -7.85 -9.09 23.59
C LEU A 494 -7.61 -8.05 24.71
N ASP A 495 -7.23 -8.54 25.90
CA ASP A 495 -6.92 -7.72 27.08
C ASP A 495 -5.80 -6.70 26.86
N LYS A 496 -4.94 -6.96 25.87
CA LYS A 496 -3.85 -6.09 25.44
C LYS A 496 -3.71 -6.13 23.92
N ALA A 497 -3.27 -5.00 23.36
CA ALA A 497 -2.92 -4.92 21.95
C ALA A 497 -1.71 -5.81 21.61
N MET A 498 -1.86 -6.59 20.53
CA MET A 498 -0.82 -7.37 19.89
C MET A 498 0.15 -6.47 19.13
N ASN A 499 1.44 -6.61 19.40
CA ASN A 499 2.51 -6.03 18.60
C ASN A 499 2.73 -6.89 17.36
N PHE A 500 2.42 -6.38 16.16
CA PHE A 500 2.58 -7.15 14.94
C PHE A 500 4.05 -7.46 14.62
N THR A 501 4.30 -8.67 14.10
CA THR A 501 5.61 -9.18 13.65
C THR A 501 5.40 -10.07 12.43
N ASP A 502 6.46 -10.50 11.74
CA ASP A 502 6.34 -11.44 10.60
C ASP A 502 5.62 -12.76 10.94
N LEU A 503 5.48 -13.10 12.22
CA LEU A 503 4.75 -14.27 12.71
C LEU A 503 3.31 -13.95 13.17
N GLN A 504 2.95 -12.68 13.40
CA GLN A 504 1.61 -12.28 13.83
C GLN A 504 1.14 -10.98 13.15
N LEU A 505 0.22 -11.10 12.19
CA LEU A 505 -0.30 -10.03 11.33
C LEU A 505 -1.79 -10.27 11.02
N PRO A 506 -2.61 -9.22 10.80
CA PRO A 506 -4.03 -9.42 10.50
C PRO A 506 -4.30 -9.91 9.07
N ILE A 507 -5.38 -10.67 8.87
CA ILE A 507 -5.98 -10.96 7.54
C ILE A 507 -7.07 -9.93 7.21
N CYS A 508 -7.33 -9.74 5.92
CA CYS A 508 -8.37 -8.83 5.46
C CYS A 508 -9.76 -9.46 5.56
N LEU A 509 -10.70 -8.66 6.04
CA LEU A 509 -12.11 -8.95 5.82
C LEU A 509 -12.45 -8.64 4.36
N PRO A 510 -13.28 -9.46 3.68
CA PRO A 510 -13.76 -9.14 2.35
C PRO A 510 -14.61 -7.87 2.39
N SER A 511 -14.50 -7.07 1.34
CA SER A 511 -15.30 -5.86 1.18
C SER A 511 -16.72 -6.21 0.72
N LYS A 512 -17.70 -5.37 1.07
CA LYS A 512 -19.10 -5.55 0.62
C LYS A 512 -19.29 -5.43 -0.89
N GLU A 513 -18.30 -4.86 -1.59
CA GLU A 513 -18.28 -4.71 -3.05
C GLU A 513 -17.65 -5.94 -3.74
N GLU A 514 -17.08 -6.89 -2.99
CA GLU A 514 -16.41 -8.09 -3.51
C GLU A 514 -17.35 -9.31 -3.64
N SER A 515 -18.68 -9.13 -3.49
CA SER A 515 -19.67 -10.22 -3.51
C SER A 515 -19.85 -10.91 -4.87
N SER A 516 -19.25 -10.37 -5.94
CA SER A 516 -19.21 -10.93 -7.29
C SER A 516 -17.83 -11.47 -7.71
N ILE A 517 -16.81 -11.41 -6.83
CA ILE A 517 -15.47 -11.87 -7.15
C ILE A 517 -15.39 -13.40 -7.06
N LEU A 518 -14.93 -14.03 -8.15
CA LEU A 518 -14.60 -15.46 -8.20
C LEU A 518 -13.23 -15.69 -7.57
N TYR A 519 -13.20 -16.11 -6.30
CA TYR A 519 -11.96 -16.52 -5.63
C TYR A 519 -11.54 -17.92 -6.09
N THR A 520 -10.44 -18.00 -6.84
CA THR A 520 -9.91 -19.26 -7.42
C THR A 520 -8.73 -19.87 -6.65
N ASP A 521 -8.10 -19.13 -5.73
CA ASP A 521 -6.95 -19.55 -4.91
C ASP A 521 -7.31 -19.50 -3.41
N CYS A 522 -8.17 -20.42 -2.97
CA CYS A 522 -8.66 -20.49 -1.60
C CYS A 522 -7.93 -21.56 -0.77
N TRP A 523 -7.62 -21.23 0.48
CA TRP A 523 -6.83 -22.07 1.39
C TRP A 523 -7.53 -22.27 2.73
N VAL A 524 -7.53 -23.50 3.21
CA VAL A 524 -7.92 -23.89 4.57
C VAL A 524 -6.65 -24.18 5.37
N ILE A 525 -6.61 -23.70 6.61
CA ILE A 525 -5.47 -23.83 7.52
C ILE A 525 -5.92 -24.19 8.94
N GLY A 526 -5.13 -24.99 9.66
CA GLY A 526 -5.41 -25.34 11.05
C GLY A 526 -4.67 -26.56 11.57
N TRP A 527 -4.88 -26.88 12.85
CA TRP A 527 -4.35 -28.08 13.52
C TRP A 527 -5.40 -29.21 13.60
N GLY A 528 -6.36 -29.22 12.66
CA GLY A 528 -7.44 -30.19 12.59
C GLY A 528 -6.97 -31.63 12.33
N TYR A 529 -7.91 -32.54 12.10
CA TYR A 529 -7.61 -33.95 11.90
C TYR A 529 -7.29 -34.25 10.43
N ARG A 530 -6.14 -34.89 10.14
CA ARG A 530 -5.82 -35.41 8.77
C ARG A 530 -6.71 -36.57 8.31
N LYS A 531 -7.53 -37.14 9.19
CA LYS A 531 -8.48 -38.23 8.93
C LYS A 531 -9.69 -38.06 9.85
N GLU A 532 -10.86 -38.47 9.39
CA GLU A 532 -12.14 -38.44 10.12
C GLU A 532 -12.08 -39.01 11.56
N ARG A 533 -11.10 -39.88 11.85
CA ARG A 533 -10.78 -40.41 13.20
C ARG A 533 -9.29 -40.32 13.53
N GLY A 534 -8.72 -39.13 13.43
CA GLY A 534 -7.28 -38.86 13.68
C GLY A 534 -6.94 -38.45 15.13
N ARG A 535 -5.77 -37.83 15.27
CA ARG A 535 -5.44 -36.91 16.38
C ARG A 535 -5.30 -35.50 15.79
N VAL A 536 -5.40 -34.47 16.64
CA VAL A 536 -4.97 -33.09 16.32
C VAL A 536 -3.52 -33.14 15.83
N GLU A 537 -3.23 -32.52 14.69
CA GLU A 537 -1.87 -32.47 14.14
C GLU A 537 -0.98 -31.54 14.97
N ASP A 538 0.30 -31.90 15.12
CA ASP A 538 1.25 -31.06 15.85
C ASP A 538 1.58 -29.80 15.04
N ILE A 539 1.93 -29.96 13.76
CA ILE A 539 2.34 -28.87 12.86
C ILE A 539 1.10 -28.29 12.16
N LEU A 540 1.01 -26.96 12.05
CA LEU A 540 -0.06 -26.26 11.32
C LEU A 540 -0.18 -26.77 9.89
N GLN A 541 -1.36 -27.28 9.52
CA GLN A 541 -1.65 -27.77 8.18
C GLN A 541 -2.18 -26.67 7.27
N LYS A 542 -1.95 -26.82 5.96
CA LYS A 542 -2.55 -26.02 4.88
C LYS A 542 -3.01 -26.90 3.72
N VAL A 543 -4.15 -26.55 3.11
CA VAL A 543 -4.69 -27.22 1.93
C VAL A 543 -5.44 -26.23 1.03
N THR A 544 -5.25 -26.33 -0.29
CA THR A 544 -6.06 -25.62 -1.29
C THR A 544 -7.43 -26.27 -1.42
N VAL A 545 -8.50 -25.48 -1.47
CA VAL A 545 -9.88 -25.95 -1.76
C VAL A 545 -10.54 -25.01 -2.76
N PRO A 546 -11.28 -25.50 -3.77
CA PRO A 546 -12.07 -24.63 -4.63
C PRO A 546 -13.36 -24.21 -3.92
N LEU A 547 -13.87 -23.01 -4.20
CA LEU A 547 -15.23 -22.63 -3.81
C LEU A 547 -16.24 -23.40 -4.67
N MET A 548 -17.37 -23.77 -4.07
CA MET A 548 -18.53 -24.35 -4.76
C MET A 548 -19.65 -23.31 -4.89
N SER A 549 -20.47 -23.42 -5.93
CA SER A 549 -21.68 -22.61 -6.03
C SER A 549 -22.69 -22.96 -4.92
N LYS A 550 -23.61 -22.04 -4.65
CA LYS A 550 -24.68 -22.26 -3.65
C LYS A 550 -25.59 -23.40 -4.09
N GLU A 551 -25.84 -23.50 -5.39
CA GLU A 551 -26.67 -24.51 -6.04
C GLU A 551 -26.08 -25.91 -5.87
N GLU A 552 -24.78 -26.08 -6.15
CA GLU A 552 -24.05 -27.33 -5.94
C GLU A 552 -24.02 -27.74 -4.46
N CYS A 553 -23.73 -26.78 -3.57
CA CYS A 553 -23.72 -27.05 -2.13
C CYS A 553 -25.11 -27.45 -1.61
N GLN A 554 -26.16 -26.75 -2.03
CA GLN A 554 -27.54 -27.07 -1.66
C GLN A 554 -28.00 -28.44 -2.22
N ALA A 555 -27.51 -28.85 -3.40
CA ALA A 555 -27.80 -30.16 -3.98
C ALA A 555 -27.17 -31.32 -3.20
N ARG A 556 -26.03 -31.09 -2.53
CA ARG A 556 -25.39 -32.02 -1.58
C ARG A 556 -26.11 -32.05 -0.24
N TYR A 557 -26.28 -30.89 0.40
CA TYR A 557 -26.86 -30.76 1.75
C TYR A 557 -28.39 -30.78 1.77
N ARG A 558 -29.03 -31.77 1.12
CA ARG A 558 -30.50 -31.85 0.92
C ARG A 558 -31.38 -31.77 2.17
N LYS A 559 -30.82 -32.02 3.35
CA LYS A 559 -31.54 -31.98 4.65
C LYS A 559 -31.47 -30.62 5.34
N ARG A 560 -30.67 -29.67 4.84
CA ARG A 560 -30.43 -28.33 5.41
C ARG A 560 -30.61 -27.29 4.31
N ARG A 561 -31.17 -26.12 4.64
CA ARG A 561 -31.19 -24.98 3.72
C ARG A 561 -29.88 -24.19 3.89
N ILE A 562 -29.15 -23.99 2.81
CA ILE A 562 -27.97 -23.12 2.76
C ILE A 562 -28.41 -21.67 2.57
N ASP A 563 -28.00 -20.78 3.47
CA ASP A 563 -28.38 -19.34 3.46
C ASP A 563 -27.39 -18.49 2.64
N ASP A 564 -27.74 -17.25 2.30
CA ASP A 564 -26.84 -16.29 1.62
C ASP A 564 -25.68 -15.80 2.50
N LYS A 565 -25.56 -16.32 3.72
CA LYS A 565 -24.54 -15.99 4.73
C LYS A 565 -23.52 -17.12 4.89
N GLU A 566 -23.61 -18.14 4.06
CA GLU A 566 -22.82 -19.37 4.11
C GLU A 566 -22.11 -19.55 2.76
N ILE A 567 -20.88 -20.04 2.79
CA ILE A 567 -20.10 -20.40 1.61
C ILE A 567 -19.60 -21.84 1.76
N CYS A 568 -19.47 -22.54 0.63
CA CYS A 568 -19.02 -23.94 0.62
C CYS A 568 -17.76 -24.06 -0.22
N ALA A 569 -16.86 -24.95 0.18
CA ALA A 569 -15.60 -25.23 -0.51
C ALA A 569 -15.26 -26.71 -0.36
N GLY A 570 -14.70 -27.32 -1.40
CA GLY A 570 -14.43 -28.76 -1.41
C GLY A 570 -14.32 -29.31 -2.83
N TYR A 571 -13.71 -30.49 -2.97
CA TYR A 571 -13.57 -31.18 -4.26
C TYR A 571 -14.74 -32.12 -4.53
N ASP A 572 -15.01 -32.41 -5.80
CA ASP A 572 -16.05 -33.37 -6.19
C ASP A 572 -15.72 -34.80 -5.75
N GLU A 573 -14.44 -35.17 -5.76
CA GLU A 573 -13.95 -36.47 -5.32
C GLU A 573 -13.74 -36.57 -3.79
N GLY A 574 -13.97 -35.47 -3.06
CA GLY A 574 -13.76 -35.37 -1.61
C GLY A 574 -12.28 -35.42 -1.18
N GLY A 575 -12.03 -35.82 0.06
CA GLY A 575 -10.69 -36.14 0.58
C GLY A 575 -9.78 -34.96 0.98
N LYS A 576 -10.26 -33.71 0.90
CA LYS A 576 -9.57 -32.50 1.39
C LYS A 576 -10.59 -31.53 1.98
N ASP A 577 -10.59 -31.37 3.30
CA ASP A 577 -11.58 -30.55 4.00
C ASP A 577 -11.11 -30.08 5.39
N ALA A 578 -11.85 -29.18 6.02
CA ALA A 578 -11.64 -28.60 7.35
C ALA A 578 -12.24 -29.46 8.48
N CYS A 579 -11.80 -30.72 8.65
CA CYS A 579 -12.40 -31.60 9.67
C CYS A 579 -12.05 -31.25 11.13
N LYS A 580 -13.09 -31.16 11.96
CA LYS A 580 -13.00 -30.95 13.41
C LYS A 580 -14.06 -31.78 14.14
N ASP A 581 -13.56 -32.80 14.84
CA ASP A 581 -14.25 -33.82 15.64
C ASP A 581 -14.82 -35.02 14.88
N ALA A 582 -14.67 -36.19 15.50
CA ALA A 582 -14.95 -37.51 14.92
C ALA A 582 -16.40 -37.98 15.10
N THR A 583 -17.30 -37.03 15.34
CA THR A 583 -18.72 -37.25 15.68
C THR A 583 -19.57 -36.14 15.05
N GLU A 584 -20.47 -36.55 14.17
CA GLU A 584 -21.42 -35.73 13.36
C GLU A 584 -20.89 -35.07 12.08
N LEU A 585 -21.02 -35.81 10.98
CA LEU A 585 -21.75 -35.43 9.75
C LEU A 585 -21.33 -34.23 8.89
N ASP A 586 -20.29 -33.46 9.24
CA ASP A 586 -19.78 -32.34 8.42
C ASP A 586 -18.48 -32.67 7.63
N CYS A 587 -18.12 -33.96 7.47
CA CYS A 587 -16.97 -34.40 6.66
C CYS A 587 -17.39 -35.39 5.54
N THR A 588 -18.04 -34.90 4.47
CA THR A 588 -18.31 -35.66 3.22
C THR A 588 -18.25 -34.80 1.97
#